data_AF-A0A264YA71-F1
#
_entry.id   AF-A0A264YA71-F1
#
_cell.length_a   1.000
_cell.length_b   1.000
_cell.length_c   1.000
_cell.angle_alpha   90.00
_cell.angle_beta   90.00
_cell.angle_gamma   90.00
#
_symmetry.space_group_name_H-M   'P 1'
#
loop_
_entity.id
_entity.type
_entity.pdbx_description
1 polymer ?
#
loop_
_entity_poly.entity_id
_entity_poly.type
_entity_poly.pdbx_seq_one_letter_code
_entity_poly.pdbx_strand_id
1 'polypeptide(L)'
;MTTFKKITEFDATTTLNGTDYIMVVAGGTPKRITLDNLRAMMEENQQQFLDENAFYIEENTASSKGAAYCETGGSSLMLQIWLSKICAILMTTDGHFTRLNPSDHRYTADGDQVVKNGAVVDAYKNADWFGMIEGGYWNYLQEVTISGVKHIRHHISLTPLPGGWFTKNIPVGMFKCVIQSGQMRSIPFVVPSGGSNINQFFNYAQARSKNHGLAGEPFRNFLLQYMMAKYGYRDIQNLAASDGTKIFGSGLDGTEKSASSTLANGFARQKSIKTGACLALGYNDGKAEVKDEDNYTCHSVNVGVWENPYGQYWEMDGHLCSVGTDVYQWDENFLPTGTPTVDSFAAVKHNKLTRLAAEGYSDADITLITTQGAQHMSYVPTAKHTGITYGDHYWYNASGQLWIGGGPSSDGAYCGLASASSGYAWSYATASLSARLDFHGDIKEVTSAELKRLLAS
;
A
#
# COMPACT_ATOMS: atom_id res chain seq x y z
N MET A 1 -37.23 24.40 52.95
CA MET A 1 -36.48 23.15 53.23
C MET A 1 -35.87 22.68 51.94
N THR A 2 -34.54 22.63 51.85
CA THR A 2 -33.85 22.09 50.68
C THR A 2 -33.82 20.58 50.81
N THR A 3 -34.55 19.87 49.95
CA THR A 3 -34.60 18.41 49.96
C THR A 3 -33.34 17.87 49.31
N PHE A 4 -32.50 17.19 50.07
CA PHE A 4 -31.32 16.50 49.55
C PHE A 4 -31.71 15.07 49.16
N LYS A 5 -31.53 14.70 47.89
CA LYS A 5 -31.63 13.32 47.41
C LYS A 5 -30.26 12.69 47.32
N LYS A 6 -30.13 11.40 47.63
CA LYS A 6 -28.91 10.64 47.38
C LYS A 6 -28.74 10.41 45.87
N ILE A 7 -27.50 10.27 45.40
CA ILE A 7 -27.23 10.03 43.96
C ILE A 7 -27.94 8.78 43.43
N THR A 8 -28.17 7.79 44.31
CA THR A 8 -28.89 6.53 44.05
C THR A 8 -30.41 6.67 43.95
N GLU A 9 -30.95 7.85 44.25
CA GLU A 9 -32.40 8.16 44.26
C GLU A 9 -32.81 9.03 43.06
N PHE A 10 -31.87 9.31 42.15
CA PHE A 10 -32.15 9.98 40.88
C PHE A 10 -32.44 8.94 39.80
N ASP A 11 -33.41 9.24 38.94
CA ASP A 11 -33.74 8.40 37.79
C ASP A 11 -32.57 8.39 36.80
N ALA A 12 -32.35 7.24 36.16
CA ALA A 12 -31.38 7.13 35.08
C ALA A 12 -31.93 7.80 33.81
N THR A 13 -31.10 8.59 33.13
CA THR A 13 -31.41 9.10 31.79
C THR A 13 -30.55 8.38 30.74
N THR A 14 -31.13 8.10 29.58
CA THR A 14 -30.44 7.45 28.44
C THR A 14 -29.99 8.46 27.38
N THR A 15 -30.37 9.73 27.52
CA THR A 15 -30.04 10.81 26.58
C THR A 15 -29.73 12.09 27.36
N LEU A 16 -28.71 12.82 26.90
CA LEU A 16 -28.28 14.10 27.46
C LEU A 16 -28.13 15.12 26.31
N ASN A 17 -28.55 16.36 26.57
CA ASN A 17 -28.34 17.51 25.71
C ASN A 17 -26.99 18.18 26.04
N GLY A 18 -26.47 19.01 25.13
CA GLY A 18 -25.16 19.66 25.29
C GLY A 18 -25.00 20.50 26.58
N THR A 19 -26.09 21.09 27.06
CA THR A 19 -26.15 21.90 28.28
C THR A 19 -26.25 21.08 29.57
N ASP A 20 -26.48 19.76 29.49
CA ASP A 20 -26.56 18.90 30.68
C ASP A 20 -25.17 18.70 31.29
N TYR A 21 -25.12 18.37 32.58
CA TYR A 21 -23.88 18.33 33.35
C TYR A 21 -23.48 16.92 33.78
N ILE A 22 -22.17 16.65 33.75
CA ILE A 22 -21.55 15.50 34.41
C ILE A 22 -20.74 16.00 35.62
N MET A 23 -20.77 15.23 36.70
CA MET A 23 -19.93 15.47 37.88
C MET A 23 -18.56 14.85 37.66
N VAL A 24 -17.50 15.65 37.82
CA VAL A 24 -16.10 15.22 37.70
C VAL A 24 -15.31 15.64 38.93
N VAL A 25 -14.20 14.97 39.23
CA VAL A 25 -13.25 15.44 40.25
C VAL A 25 -12.04 16.04 39.53
N ALA A 26 -11.87 17.36 39.63
CA ALA A 26 -10.79 18.07 38.94
C ALA A 26 -10.00 18.93 39.95
N GLY A 27 -8.69 18.69 40.03
CA GLY A 27 -7.83 19.29 41.07
C GLY A 27 -8.23 18.88 42.49
N GLY A 28 -8.66 17.62 42.68
CA GLY A 28 -9.04 17.07 43.98
C GLY A 28 -10.39 17.51 44.54
N THR A 29 -11.20 18.27 43.78
CA THR A 29 -12.52 18.74 44.22
C THR A 29 -13.63 18.36 43.23
N PRO A 30 -14.84 18.02 43.71
CA PRO A 30 -15.99 17.80 42.83
C PRO A 30 -16.38 19.07 42.07
N LYS A 31 -16.52 18.98 40.75
CA LYS A 31 -16.96 20.04 39.85
C LYS A 31 -18.02 19.52 38.89
N ARG A 32 -18.75 20.45 38.28
CA ARG A 32 -19.67 20.18 37.17
C ARG A 32 -19.05 20.65 35.87
N ILE A 33 -19.18 19.85 34.82
CA ILE A 33 -18.82 20.20 33.46
C ILE A 33 -20.03 19.93 32.56
N THR A 34 -20.32 20.81 31.59
CA THR A 34 -21.36 20.56 30.60
C THR A 34 -20.91 19.44 29.65
N LEU A 35 -21.86 18.75 29.02
CA LEU A 35 -21.55 17.73 28.03
C LEU A 35 -20.81 18.33 26.83
N ASP A 36 -21.15 19.55 26.41
CA ASP A 36 -20.43 20.27 25.35
C ASP A 36 -18.98 20.55 25.74
N ASN A 37 -18.72 21.03 26.96
CA ASN A 37 -17.35 21.29 27.42
C ASN A 37 -16.56 20.00 27.61
N LEU A 38 -17.22 18.91 28.04
CA LEU A 38 -16.57 17.61 28.15
C LEU A 38 -16.18 17.07 26.76
N ARG A 39 -17.08 17.17 25.76
CA ARG A 39 -16.79 16.81 24.37
C ARG A 39 -15.64 17.65 23.82
N ALA A 40 -15.67 18.97 24.00
CA ALA A 40 -14.59 19.85 23.60
C ALA A 40 -13.26 19.46 24.25
N MET A 41 -13.21 19.16 25.55
CA MET A 41 -11.97 18.68 26.18
C MET A 41 -11.53 17.32 25.63
N MET A 42 -12.46 16.40 25.35
CA MET A 42 -12.11 15.11 24.75
C MET A 42 -11.54 15.27 23.33
N GLU A 43 -12.09 16.20 22.54
CA GLU A 43 -11.62 16.57 21.21
C GLU A 43 -10.28 17.30 21.25
N GLU A 44 -10.09 18.27 22.16
CA GLU A 44 -8.82 18.97 22.38
C GLU A 44 -7.72 17.99 22.81
N ASN A 45 -8.02 17.10 23.75
CA ASN A 45 -7.09 16.05 24.16
C ASN A 45 -6.79 15.09 23.00
N GLN A 46 -7.77 14.81 22.14
CA GLN A 46 -7.54 14.00 20.95
C GLN A 46 -6.65 14.71 19.95
N GLN A 47 -6.86 16.00 19.67
CA GLN A 47 -6.01 16.75 18.74
C GLN A 47 -4.59 16.87 19.27
N GLN A 48 -4.41 17.20 20.56
CA GLN A 48 -3.09 17.22 21.19
C GLN A 48 -2.41 15.85 21.09
N PHE A 49 -3.16 14.77 21.38
CA PHE A 49 -2.64 13.42 21.24
C PHE A 49 -2.20 13.13 19.80
N LEU A 50 -3.00 13.49 18.80
CA LEU A 50 -2.67 13.32 17.38
C LEU A 50 -1.44 14.12 16.98
N ASP A 51 -1.33 15.38 17.40
CA ASP A 51 -0.19 16.25 17.06
C ASP A 51 1.12 15.74 17.66
N GLU A 52 1.08 15.11 18.84
CA GLU A 52 2.25 14.55 19.51
C GLU A 52 2.63 13.15 18.98
N ASN A 53 1.63 12.33 18.65
CA ASN A 53 1.81 10.89 18.42
C ASN A 53 1.56 10.44 16.97
N ALA A 54 1.10 11.31 16.08
CA ALA A 54 0.85 10.96 14.68
C ALA A 54 1.41 12.04 13.76
N PHE A 55 1.74 11.66 12.53
CA PHE A 55 1.81 12.60 11.43
C PHE A 55 0.55 12.44 10.58
N TYR A 56 0.20 13.44 9.77
CA TYR A 56 -0.94 13.34 8.88
C TYR A 56 -0.60 13.67 7.42
N ILE A 57 -1.41 13.10 6.54
CA ILE A 57 -1.52 13.42 5.12
C ILE A 57 -2.91 14.02 4.88
N GLU A 58 -3.00 15.11 4.13
CA GLU A 58 -4.28 15.66 3.69
C GLU A 58 -4.71 14.98 2.38
N GLU A 59 -5.70 14.09 2.46
CA GLU A 59 -5.98 13.14 1.37
C GLU A 59 -6.79 13.78 0.23
N ASN A 60 -7.87 14.49 0.56
CA ASN A 60 -8.92 14.87 -0.40
C ASN A 60 -8.81 16.30 -0.97
N THR A 61 -7.78 17.06 -0.59
CA THR A 61 -7.59 18.45 -1.00
C THR A 61 -6.17 18.70 -1.47
N ALA A 62 -6.04 19.58 -2.46
CA ALA A 62 -4.74 19.99 -2.98
C ALA A 62 -4.08 20.98 -2.03
N SER A 63 -2.76 20.87 -1.92
CA SER A 63 -1.95 21.88 -1.26
C SER A 63 -1.91 23.17 -2.09
N SER A 64 -1.47 24.25 -1.47
CA SER A 64 -1.24 25.54 -2.15
C SER A 64 -0.25 25.46 -3.33
N LYS A 65 0.53 24.37 -3.45
CA LYS A 65 1.51 24.16 -4.52
C LYS A 65 0.92 23.54 -5.79
N GLY A 66 -0.33 23.06 -5.76
CA GLY A 66 -1.04 22.53 -6.92
C GLY A 66 -1.67 21.16 -6.70
N ALA A 67 -2.45 20.70 -7.68
CA ALA A 67 -3.31 19.51 -7.57
C ALA A 67 -2.57 18.19 -7.23
N ALA A 68 -1.31 18.06 -7.64
CA ALA A 68 -0.49 16.89 -7.35
C ALA A 68 0.13 16.92 -5.93
N TYR A 69 0.11 18.07 -5.24
CA TYR A 69 0.69 18.20 -3.91
C TYR A 69 -0.36 18.01 -2.82
N CYS A 70 0.00 17.31 -1.74
CA CYS A 70 -0.79 17.19 -0.52
C CYS A 70 -0.11 17.97 0.62
N GLU A 71 -0.90 18.44 1.57
CA GLU A 71 -0.35 18.96 2.83
C GLU A 71 0.00 17.78 3.76
N THR A 72 1.09 17.92 4.51
CA THR A 72 1.52 16.95 5.52
C THR A 72 1.87 17.70 6.80
N GLY A 73 1.56 17.15 7.97
CA GLY A 73 1.87 17.79 9.25
C GLY A 73 1.85 16.84 10.44
N GLY A 74 1.75 17.39 11.65
CA GLY A 74 1.82 16.63 12.91
C GLY A 74 3.26 16.35 13.36
N SER A 75 3.47 15.21 14.00
CA SER A 75 4.75 14.80 14.59
C SER A 75 5.77 14.37 13.54
N SER A 76 6.74 15.24 13.26
CA SER A 76 7.86 14.94 12.35
C SER A 76 8.73 13.78 12.84
N LEU A 77 8.85 13.60 14.15
CA LEU A 77 9.53 12.46 14.75
C LEU A 77 8.79 11.15 14.42
N MET A 78 7.46 11.12 14.55
CA MET A 78 6.68 9.93 14.18
C MET A 78 6.83 9.58 12.71
N LEU A 79 6.80 10.57 11.80
CA LEU A 79 7.07 10.35 10.38
C LEU A 79 8.45 9.73 10.14
N GLN A 80 9.49 10.27 10.78
CA GLN A 80 10.86 9.73 10.63
C GLN A 80 10.97 8.30 11.15
N ILE A 81 10.37 7.98 12.30
CA ILE A 81 10.39 6.62 12.86
C ILE A 81 9.59 5.68 11.96
N TRP A 82 8.40 6.07 11.50
CA TRP A 82 7.58 5.28 10.58
C TRP A 82 8.33 4.95 9.28
N LEU A 83 8.96 5.94 8.65
CA LEU A 83 9.81 5.72 7.47
C LEU A 83 11.00 4.80 7.78
N SER A 84 11.57 4.88 8.98
CA SER A 84 12.70 4.01 9.40
C SER A 84 12.29 2.55 9.63
N LYS A 85 10.99 2.25 9.75
CA LYS A 85 10.48 0.87 9.89
C LYS A 85 10.40 0.13 8.56
N ILE A 86 10.53 0.82 7.44
CA ILE A 86 10.60 0.17 6.12
C ILE A 86 11.94 -0.54 6.00
N CYS A 87 11.90 -1.83 5.67
CA CYS A 87 13.11 -2.62 5.49
C CYS A 87 12.96 -3.67 4.39
N ALA A 88 14.10 -4.08 3.84
CA ALA A 88 14.21 -5.19 2.91
C ALA A 88 14.80 -6.41 3.61
N ILE A 89 14.32 -7.60 3.28
CA ILE A 89 14.66 -8.85 3.96
C ILE A 89 14.85 -9.99 2.96
N LEU A 90 15.69 -10.96 3.36
CA LEU A 90 15.72 -12.31 2.80
C LEU A 90 14.97 -13.24 3.72
N MET A 91 14.06 -14.05 3.17
CA MET A 91 13.15 -14.86 3.98
C MET A 91 13.05 -16.30 3.47
N THR A 92 12.93 -17.25 4.40
CA THR A 92 12.59 -18.66 4.15
C THR A 92 11.08 -18.84 3.93
N THR A 93 10.64 -20.01 3.48
CA THR A 93 9.20 -20.31 3.29
C THR A 93 8.34 -20.21 4.54
N ASP A 94 8.96 -20.35 5.70
CA ASP A 94 8.33 -20.45 7.01
C ASP A 94 8.48 -19.17 7.85
N GLY A 95 9.04 -18.09 7.28
CA GLY A 95 9.05 -16.77 7.90
C GLY A 95 10.30 -16.41 8.70
N HIS A 96 11.34 -17.23 8.69
CA HIS A 96 12.64 -16.82 9.22
C HIS A 96 13.31 -15.85 8.24
N PHE A 97 13.78 -14.71 8.74
CA PHE A 97 14.35 -13.69 7.87
C PHE A 97 15.60 -13.04 8.44
N THR A 98 16.42 -12.48 7.56
CA THR A 98 17.48 -11.54 7.92
C THR A 98 17.34 -10.26 7.10
N ARG A 99 17.76 -9.12 7.65
CA ARG A 99 17.67 -7.83 6.96
C ARG A 99 18.75 -7.72 5.88
N LEU A 100 18.40 -7.05 4.79
CA LEU A 100 19.34 -6.59 3.78
C LEU A 100 20.00 -5.28 4.22
N ASN A 101 21.15 -4.97 3.63
CA ASN A 101 21.88 -3.76 3.96
C ASN A 101 21.12 -2.52 3.47
N PRO A 102 20.92 -1.49 4.33
CA PRO A 102 20.18 -0.28 3.96
C PRO A 102 20.74 0.51 2.79
N SER A 103 22.04 0.37 2.49
CA SER A 103 22.71 1.11 1.41
C SER A 103 22.89 0.27 0.15
N ASP A 104 22.83 -1.06 0.24
CA ASP A 104 23.07 -1.96 -0.89
C ASP A 104 22.51 -3.37 -0.62
N HIS A 105 21.36 -3.68 -1.22
CA HIS A 105 20.69 -4.97 -1.04
C HIS A 105 21.47 -6.18 -1.58
N ARG A 106 22.64 -5.98 -2.20
CA ARG A 106 23.55 -7.09 -2.55
C ARG A 106 24.26 -7.69 -1.34
N TYR A 107 24.09 -7.09 -0.16
CA TYR A 107 24.60 -7.55 1.12
C TYR A 107 23.48 -7.66 2.15
N THR A 108 23.65 -8.52 3.15
CA THR A 108 22.85 -8.51 4.36
C THR A 108 23.25 -7.33 5.26
N ALA A 109 22.42 -6.99 6.24
CA ALA A 109 22.71 -5.93 7.20
C ALA A 109 23.95 -6.20 8.05
N ASP A 110 24.29 -7.46 8.30
CA ASP A 110 25.52 -7.90 8.99
C ASP A 110 26.73 -8.07 8.05
N GLY A 111 26.59 -7.74 6.75
CA GLY A 111 27.70 -7.59 5.80
C GLY A 111 28.01 -8.81 4.93
N ASP A 112 27.20 -9.87 5.01
CA ASP A 112 27.34 -11.05 4.17
C ASP A 112 26.96 -10.72 2.72
N GLN A 113 27.80 -11.16 1.76
CA GLN A 113 27.51 -10.96 0.34
C GLN A 113 26.41 -11.92 -0.13
N VAL A 114 25.30 -11.36 -0.61
CA VAL A 114 24.13 -12.09 -1.12
C VAL A 114 24.17 -12.22 -2.64
N VAL A 115 24.72 -11.23 -3.33
CA VAL A 115 24.88 -11.21 -4.79
C VAL A 115 26.35 -11.12 -5.16
N LYS A 116 26.78 -11.99 -6.08
CA LYS A 116 28.14 -11.99 -6.64
C LYS A 116 28.07 -12.27 -8.13
N ASN A 117 28.82 -11.49 -8.92
CA ASN A 117 28.94 -11.65 -10.37
C ASN A 117 27.58 -11.71 -11.11
N GLY A 118 26.61 -10.90 -10.68
CA GLY A 118 25.28 -10.83 -11.31
C GLY A 118 24.36 -12.01 -11.01
N ALA A 119 24.64 -12.79 -9.96
CA ALA A 119 23.80 -13.88 -9.50
C ALA A 119 23.67 -13.89 -7.97
N VAL A 120 22.57 -14.46 -7.47
CA VAL A 120 22.41 -14.77 -6.05
C VAL A 120 23.40 -15.86 -5.66
N VAL A 121 24.12 -15.68 -4.56
CA VAL A 121 25.04 -16.67 -4.00
C VAL A 121 24.27 -17.92 -3.59
N ASP A 122 24.84 -19.10 -3.82
CA ASP A 122 24.17 -20.40 -3.61
C ASP A 122 23.54 -20.56 -2.21
N ALA A 123 24.17 -20.00 -1.17
CA ALA A 123 23.68 -20.06 0.19
C ALA A 123 22.33 -19.35 0.41
N TYR A 124 21.94 -18.45 -0.51
CA TYR A 124 20.71 -17.67 -0.45
C TYR A 124 19.72 -17.99 -1.59
N LYS A 125 20.03 -18.94 -2.49
CA LYS A 125 19.21 -19.21 -3.69
C LYS A 125 17.75 -19.64 -3.40
N ASN A 126 17.52 -20.21 -2.21
CA ASN A 126 16.21 -20.67 -1.77
C ASN A 126 15.42 -19.58 -1.02
N ALA A 127 16.01 -18.41 -0.78
CA ALA A 127 15.36 -17.30 -0.12
C ALA A 127 14.47 -16.52 -1.09
N ASP A 128 13.43 -15.90 -0.56
CA ASP A 128 12.65 -14.88 -1.24
C ASP A 128 13.02 -13.50 -0.71
N TRP A 129 12.92 -12.51 -1.58
CA TRP A 129 13.27 -11.12 -1.34
C TRP A 129 11.99 -10.32 -1.09
N PHE A 130 11.85 -9.79 0.11
CA PHE A 130 10.66 -9.08 0.55
C PHE A 130 11.00 -7.69 1.10
N GLY A 131 10.07 -6.76 0.91
CA GLY A 131 10.02 -5.50 1.64
C GLY A 131 8.90 -5.56 2.67
N MET A 132 9.05 -4.85 3.78
CA MET A 132 7.99 -4.77 4.80
C MET A 132 8.09 -3.49 5.63
N ILE A 133 7.02 -3.16 6.36
CA ILE A 133 7.02 -2.16 7.42
C ILE A 133 6.97 -2.85 8.79
N GLU A 134 8.10 -2.85 9.48
CA GLU A 134 8.26 -3.55 10.75
C GLU A 134 7.21 -3.11 11.79
N GLY A 135 6.42 -4.06 12.28
CA GLY A 135 5.46 -3.86 13.37
C GLY A 135 4.08 -3.35 12.95
N GLY A 136 3.86 -3.02 11.67
CA GLY A 136 2.59 -2.44 11.20
C GLY A 136 2.39 -1.00 11.71
N TYR A 137 1.21 -0.44 11.48
CA TYR A 137 0.92 0.95 11.85
C TYR A 137 -0.58 1.21 12.04
N TRP A 138 -0.90 2.23 12.82
CA TRP A 138 -2.25 2.70 13.08
C TRP A 138 -2.61 3.86 12.17
N ASN A 139 -3.88 3.92 11.80
CA ASN A 139 -4.46 4.91 10.90
C ASN A 139 -5.70 5.50 11.55
N TYR A 140 -5.95 6.79 11.33
CA TYR A 140 -7.18 7.45 11.74
C TYR A 140 -7.54 8.55 10.74
N LEU A 141 -8.78 8.56 10.26
CA LEU A 141 -9.28 9.58 9.34
C LEU A 141 -10.06 10.63 10.14
N GLN A 142 -9.60 11.88 10.12
CA GLN A 142 -10.23 13.00 10.78
C GLN A 142 -10.83 13.94 9.74
N GLU A 143 -12.12 14.25 9.89
CA GLU A 143 -12.74 15.34 9.13
C GLU A 143 -12.50 16.67 9.83
N VAL A 144 -11.98 17.66 9.09
CA VAL A 144 -11.73 19.02 9.59
C VAL A 144 -12.30 20.00 8.57
N THR A 145 -13.02 21.03 9.04
CA THR A 145 -13.49 22.11 8.16
C THR A 145 -12.61 23.34 8.32
N ILE A 146 -11.97 23.79 7.24
CA ILE A 146 -11.11 24.98 7.22
C ILE A 146 -11.68 25.94 6.18
N SER A 147 -12.04 27.15 6.61
CA SER A 147 -12.61 28.17 5.71
C SER A 147 -13.80 27.68 4.86
N GLY A 148 -14.62 26.77 5.40
CA GLY A 148 -15.77 26.19 4.72
C GLY A 148 -15.47 25.04 3.75
N VAL A 149 -14.20 24.63 3.61
CA VAL A 149 -13.79 23.44 2.85
C VAL A 149 -13.63 22.25 3.80
N LYS A 150 -14.12 21.08 3.39
CA LYS A 150 -13.94 19.83 4.13
C LYS A 150 -12.60 19.20 3.76
N HIS A 151 -11.74 19.02 4.76
CA HIS A 151 -10.47 18.33 4.69
C HIS A 151 -10.59 16.98 5.41
N ILE A 152 -9.92 15.96 4.89
CA ILE A 152 -9.76 14.65 5.49
C ILE A 152 -8.28 14.48 5.77
N ARG A 153 -7.92 14.55 7.05
CA ARG A 153 -6.57 14.29 7.54
C ARG A 153 -6.46 12.83 7.90
N HIS A 154 -5.58 12.13 7.19
CA HIS A 154 -5.21 10.78 7.49
C HIS A 154 -4.00 10.77 8.43
N HIS A 155 -4.26 10.49 9.71
CA HIS A 155 -3.25 10.37 10.75
C HIS A 155 -2.66 8.96 10.75
N ILE A 156 -1.34 8.87 10.75
CA ILE A 156 -0.57 7.63 10.76
C ILE A 156 0.35 7.62 11.98
N SER A 157 0.41 6.49 12.69
CA SER A 157 1.25 6.33 13.88
C SER A 157 1.74 4.90 14.08
N LEU A 158 2.84 4.75 14.80
CA LEU A 158 3.30 3.46 15.33
C LEU A 158 2.70 3.14 16.72
N THR A 159 1.93 4.07 17.29
CA THR A 159 1.20 3.87 18.54
C THR A 159 -0.32 3.85 18.27
N PRO A 160 -1.11 3.18 19.13
CA PRO A 160 -2.55 3.12 18.94
C PRO A 160 -3.21 4.50 18.86
N LEU A 161 -4.03 4.70 17.81
CA LEU A 161 -4.81 5.92 17.62
C LEU A 161 -6.27 5.70 18.09
N PRO A 162 -6.82 6.57 18.97
CA PRO A 162 -8.21 6.48 19.39
C PRO A 162 -9.18 6.55 18.21
N GLY A 163 -10.04 5.54 18.08
CA GLY A 163 -11.03 5.45 16.98
C GLY A 163 -10.45 5.06 15.62
N GLY A 164 -9.14 4.81 15.55
CA GLY A 164 -8.44 4.37 14.35
C GLY A 164 -8.45 2.85 14.13
N TRP A 165 -7.82 2.41 13.05
CA TRP A 165 -7.62 1.00 12.71
C TRP A 165 -6.14 0.67 12.53
N PHE A 166 -5.79 -0.60 12.71
CA PHE A 166 -4.43 -1.08 12.56
C PHE A 166 -4.23 -1.78 11.21
N THR A 167 -3.18 -1.38 10.48
CA THR A 167 -2.67 -2.08 9.30
C THR A 167 -1.56 -3.03 9.74
N LYS A 168 -1.76 -4.33 9.52
CA LYS A 168 -0.79 -5.38 9.86
C LYS A 168 0.45 -5.29 8.99
N ASN A 169 1.60 -5.64 9.55
CA ASN A 169 2.80 -5.91 8.76
C ASN A 169 2.60 -7.18 7.90
N ILE A 170 2.50 -7.00 6.59
CA ILE A 170 2.48 -8.07 5.59
C ILE A 170 3.73 -7.86 4.72
N PRO A 171 4.77 -8.71 4.83
CA PRO A 171 5.88 -8.68 3.91
C PRO A 171 5.40 -8.91 2.47
N VAL A 172 5.85 -8.04 1.57
CA VAL A 172 5.50 -8.08 0.14
C VAL A 172 6.76 -8.18 -0.71
N GLY A 173 6.75 -9.05 -1.71
CA GLY A 173 7.91 -9.34 -2.56
C GLY A 173 8.49 -8.06 -3.17
N MET A 174 9.81 -7.87 -3.04
CA MET A 174 10.51 -6.72 -3.61
C MET A 174 10.34 -6.64 -5.13
N PHE A 175 10.14 -7.78 -5.78
CA PHE A 175 10.01 -7.90 -7.22
C PHE A 175 8.64 -8.43 -7.62
N LYS A 176 8.21 -8.10 -8.84
CA LYS A 176 7.14 -8.84 -9.50
C LYS A 176 7.51 -10.32 -9.57
N CYS A 177 6.51 -11.18 -9.51
CA CYS A 177 6.74 -12.59 -9.28
C CYS A 177 7.45 -13.30 -10.44
N VAL A 178 8.14 -14.40 -10.10
CA VAL A 178 8.56 -15.42 -11.06
C VAL A 178 7.97 -16.77 -10.65
N ILE A 179 7.59 -17.60 -11.63
CA ILE A 179 7.19 -18.97 -11.39
C ILE A 179 8.38 -19.90 -11.67
N GLN A 180 8.90 -20.53 -10.61
CA GLN A 180 10.00 -21.48 -10.70
C GLN A 180 9.55 -22.83 -10.12
N SER A 181 9.62 -23.88 -10.93
CA SER A 181 9.21 -25.24 -10.52
C SER A 181 7.78 -25.31 -9.95
N GLY A 182 6.85 -24.53 -10.52
CA GLY A 182 5.46 -24.47 -10.07
C GLY A 182 5.23 -23.68 -8.77
N GLN A 183 6.22 -22.94 -8.29
CA GLN A 183 6.11 -22.09 -7.11
C GLN A 183 6.32 -20.63 -7.48
N MET A 184 5.55 -19.74 -6.87
CA MET A 184 5.76 -18.31 -6.97
C MET A 184 6.93 -17.89 -6.06
N ARG A 185 7.82 -17.04 -6.60
CA ARG A 185 9.01 -16.53 -5.91
C ARG A 185 9.15 -15.03 -6.17
N SER A 186 9.82 -14.33 -5.26
CA SER A 186 10.29 -12.95 -5.44
C SER A 186 11.81 -12.95 -5.39
N ILE A 187 12.47 -12.91 -6.54
CA ILE A 187 13.93 -13.04 -6.66
C ILE A 187 14.49 -12.11 -7.75
N PRO A 188 15.77 -11.68 -7.64
CA PRO A 188 16.42 -10.84 -8.64
C PRO A 188 16.94 -11.66 -9.84
N PHE A 189 17.34 -10.95 -10.89
CA PHE A 189 18.01 -11.44 -12.11
C PHE A 189 17.16 -12.38 -12.98
N VAL A 190 15.85 -12.32 -12.85
CA VAL A 190 14.89 -13.12 -13.62
C VAL A 190 13.89 -12.22 -14.33
N VAL A 191 13.33 -12.71 -15.43
CA VAL A 191 12.21 -12.04 -16.09
C VAL A 191 10.94 -12.37 -15.31
N PRO A 192 10.11 -11.38 -14.92
CA PRO A 192 8.85 -11.64 -14.26
C PRO A 192 7.95 -12.57 -15.08
N SER A 193 7.20 -13.43 -14.39
CA SER A 193 6.25 -14.32 -15.04
C SER A 193 4.93 -13.61 -15.29
N GLY A 194 4.35 -13.82 -16.48
CA GLY A 194 3.03 -13.34 -16.85
C GLY A 194 2.18 -14.44 -17.48
N GLY A 195 0.96 -14.11 -17.92
CA GLY A 195 0.14 -15.03 -18.71
C GLY A 195 -0.66 -16.06 -17.92
N SER A 196 -0.69 -15.98 -16.60
CA SER A 196 -1.57 -16.80 -15.74
C SER A 196 -2.77 -15.98 -15.27
N ASN A 197 -3.89 -16.66 -14.95
CA ASN A 197 -5.00 -16.02 -14.25
C ASN A 197 -4.74 -15.94 -12.73
N ILE A 198 -5.58 -15.19 -12.02
CA ILE A 198 -5.39 -14.94 -10.59
C ILE A 198 -5.41 -16.21 -9.73
N ASN A 199 -6.29 -17.17 -10.04
CA ASN A 199 -6.34 -18.45 -9.33
C ASN A 199 -5.04 -19.25 -9.51
N GLN A 200 -4.47 -19.24 -10.73
CA GLN A 200 -3.19 -19.90 -10.99
C GLN A 200 -2.05 -19.23 -10.22
N PHE A 201 -1.97 -17.90 -10.24
CA PHE A 201 -0.97 -17.17 -9.47
C PHE A 201 -1.08 -17.45 -7.96
N PHE A 202 -2.29 -17.41 -7.41
CA PHE A 202 -2.52 -17.73 -6.00
C PHE A 202 -2.16 -19.19 -5.68
N ASN A 203 -2.46 -20.13 -6.58
CA ASN A 203 -2.05 -21.52 -6.42
C ASN A 203 -0.53 -21.69 -6.43
N TYR A 204 0.20 -20.94 -7.26
CA TYR A 204 1.66 -20.95 -7.25
C TYR A 204 2.23 -20.34 -5.95
N ALA A 205 1.61 -19.30 -5.40
CA ALA A 205 1.95 -18.77 -4.08
C ALA A 205 1.68 -19.80 -2.98
N GLN A 206 0.51 -20.42 -2.98
CA GLN A 206 0.13 -21.47 -2.03
C GLN A 206 1.00 -22.74 -2.15
N ALA A 207 1.57 -23.01 -3.33
CA ALA A 207 2.54 -24.07 -3.55
C ALA A 207 3.92 -23.73 -2.96
N ARG A 208 4.24 -22.44 -2.77
CA ARG A 208 5.44 -21.98 -2.07
C ARG A 208 5.33 -22.25 -0.57
N SER A 209 4.24 -21.82 0.05
CA SER A 209 3.75 -22.33 1.35
C SER A 209 2.33 -21.85 1.60
N LYS A 210 1.62 -22.43 2.58
CA LYS A 210 0.26 -21.99 2.95
C LYS A 210 0.18 -20.58 3.54
N ASN A 211 1.33 -20.01 3.91
CA ASN A 211 1.43 -18.65 4.41
C ASN A 211 1.65 -17.62 3.30
N HIS A 212 1.80 -18.04 2.04
CA HIS A 212 2.00 -17.11 0.93
C HIS A 212 0.71 -16.88 0.16
N GLY A 213 0.47 -15.64 -0.24
CA GLY A 213 -0.67 -15.24 -1.06
C GLY A 213 -0.22 -14.32 -2.19
N LEU A 214 -1.14 -13.45 -2.60
CA LEU A 214 -0.88 -12.42 -3.59
C LEU A 214 -1.02 -11.06 -2.91
N ALA A 215 0.01 -10.22 -3.04
CA ALA A 215 -0.10 -8.84 -2.65
C ALA A 215 -1.27 -8.15 -3.38
N GLY A 216 -1.78 -7.10 -2.78
CA GLY A 216 -2.96 -6.42 -3.31
C GLY A 216 -3.10 -5.03 -2.75
N GLU A 217 -4.34 -4.66 -2.51
CA GLU A 217 -4.71 -3.29 -2.18
C GLU A 217 -4.05 -2.73 -0.92
N PRO A 218 -3.87 -3.49 0.20
CA PRO A 218 -3.17 -2.97 1.36
C PRO A 218 -1.74 -2.50 1.04
N PHE A 219 -1.04 -3.24 0.17
CA PHE A 219 0.29 -2.87 -0.29
C PHE A 219 0.27 -1.61 -1.18
N ARG A 220 -0.71 -1.49 -2.07
CA ARG A 220 -0.84 -0.32 -2.95
C ARG A 220 -1.19 0.94 -2.18
N ASN A 221 -2.10 0.86 -1.23
CA ASN A 221 -2.41 1.93 -0.29
C ASN A 221 -1.16 2.38 0.45
N PHE A 222 -0.38 1.42 0.97
CA PHE A 222 0.87 1.72 1.66
C PHE A 222 1.87 2.47 0.75
N LEU A 223 2.06 2.06 -0.51
CA LEU A 223 2.97 2.76 -1.43
C LEU A 223 2.55 4.20 -1.71
N LEU A 224 1.25 4.45 -1.86
CA LEU A 224 0.72 5.81 -2.04
C LEU A 224 0.90 6.66 -0.77
N GLN A 225 0.58 6.09 0.39
CA GLN A 225 0.80 6.74 1.68
C GLN A 225 2.27 7.07 1.89
N TYR A 226 3.18 6.15 1.55
CA TYR A 226 4.62 6.37 1.59
C TYR A 226 5.02 7.56 0.74
N MET A 227 4.57 7.58 -0.52
CA MET A 227 4.89 8.64 -1.48
C MET A 227 4.36 10.01 -0.99
N MET A 228 3.10 10.07 -0.56
CA MET A 228 2.47 11.29 -0.05
C MET A 228 3.10 11.77 1.26
N ALA A 229 3.37 10.87 2.22
CA ALA A 229 3.95 11.21 3.50
C ALA A 229 5.38 11.75 3.37
N LYS A 230 6.20 11.09 2.54
CA LYS A 230 7.62 11.43 2.41
C LYS A 230 7.86 12.70 1.59
N TYR A 231 7.04 12.94 0.57
CA TYR A 231 7.28 13.99 -0.42
C TYR A 231 6.18 15.06 -0.49
N GLY A 232 5.04 14.87 0.17
CA GLY A 232 3.89 15.76 0.03
C GLY A 232 3.35 15.78 -1.41
N TYR A 233 3.43 14.65 -2.14
CA TYR A 233 3.16 14.57 -3.57
C TYR A 233 2.45 13.26 -3.95
N ARG A 234 1.55 13.33 -4.93
CA ARG A 234 0.69 12.22 -5.37
C ARG A 234 1.12 11.60 -6.69
N ASP A 235 1.65 12.41 -7.61
CA ASP A 235 2.06 11.99 -8.95
C ASP A 235 3.50 11.43 -8.93
N ILE A 236 3.62 10.11 -8.82
CA ILE A 236 4.94 9.49 -8.67
C ILE A 236 5.84 9.69 -9.90
N GLN A 237 5.25 9.71 -11.09
CA GLN A 237 6.01 9.78 -12.33
C GLN A 237 6.60 11.18 -12.53
N ASN A 238 5.90 12.21 -12.04
CA ASN A 238 6.34 13.59 -12.16
C ASN A 238 7.10 14.15 -10.96
N LEU A 239 7.21 13.40 -9.86
CA LEU A 239 8.01 13.82 -8.71
C LEU A 239 9.44 14.16 -9.12
N ALA A 240 9.87 15.38 -8.82
CA ALA A 240 11.17 15.90 -9.16
C ALA A 240 11.89 16.50 -7.96
N ALA A 241 13.22 16.41 -7.96
CA ALA A 241 14.08 17.18 -7.09
C ALA A 241 14.04 18.68 -7.45
N SER A 242 14.66 19.53 -6.64
CA SER A 242 14.65 20.99 -6.84
C SER A 242 15.32 21.45 -8.14
N ASP A 243 16.16 20.61 -8.75
CA ASP A 243 16.82 20.86 -10.04
C ASP A 243 15.98 20.39 -11.25
N GLY A 244 14.78 19.84 -11.03
CA GLY A 244 13.90 19.30 -12.05
C GLY A 244 14.17 17.84 -12.43
N THR A 245 15.18 17.19 -11.86
CA THR A 245 15.48 15.78 -12.10
C THR A 245 14.37 14.92 -11.50
N LYS A 246 13.75 14.05 -12.32
CA LYS A 246 12.74 13.09 -11.84
C LYS A 246 13.38 12.09 -10.88
N ILE A 247 12.80 11.95 -9.68
CA ILE A 247 13.27 10.98 -8.66
C ILE A 247 13.03 9.56 -9.16
N PHE A 248 11.79 9.24 -9.53
CA PHE A 248 11.41 7.93 -10.10
C PHE A 248 11.27 8.01 -11.62
N GLY A 249 10.46 8.96 -12.12
CA GLY A 249 10.17 9.08 -13.55
C GLY A 249 9.11 8.08 -14.02
N SER A 250 9.08 7.79 -15.31
CA SER A 250 8.06 6.92 -15.91
C SER A 250 8.27 5.42 -15.65
N GLY A 251 9.43 5.04 -15.09
CA GLY A 251 9.80 3.64 -14.90
C GLY A 251 9.70 2.82 -16.19
N LEU A 252 9.24 1.57 -16.06
CA LEU A 252 9.03 0.68 -17.20
C LEU A 252 7.63 0.83 -17.80
N ASP A 253 7.13 2.05 -18.01
CA ASP A 253 5.82 2.30 -18.62
C ASP A 253 5.80 2.20 -20.16
N GLY A 254 6.97 2.04 -20.79
CA GLY A 254 7.14 1.92 -22.23
C GLY A 254 7.32 3.23 -23.00
N THR A 255 7.31 4.40 -22.32
CA THR A 255 7.48 5.71 -22.97
C THR A 255 8.95 6.03 -23.29
N GLU A 256 9.89 5.57 -22.45
CA GLU A 256 11.33 5.61 -22.74
C GLU A 256 11.65 4.58 -23.83
N LYS A 257 11.89 5.06 -25.06
CA LYS A 257 12.12 4.20 -26.24
C LYS A 257 13.03 4.86 -27.27
N SER A 258 13.64 4.03 -28.11
CA SER A 258 14.31 4.50 -29.33
C SER A 258 13.30 5.07 -30.33
N ALA A 259 13.66 6.19 -30.97
CA ALA A 259 12.90 6.76 -32.08
C ALA A 259 12.83 5.84 -33.32
N SER A 260 13.75 4.88 -33.43
CA SER A 260 13.81 3.91 -34.52
C SER A 260 13.22 2.53 -34.17
N SER A 261 12.58 2.39 -33.01
CA SER A 261 11.97 1.12 -32.59
C SER A 261 10.95 0.63 -33.62
N THR A 262 11.04 -0.66 -33.96
CA THR A 262 10.07 -1.35 -34.83
C THR A 262 9.09 -2.22 -34.05
N LEU A 263 9.24 -2.29 -32.73
CA LEU A 263 8.44 -3.13 -31.85
C LEU A 263 7.04 -2.52 -31.62
N ALA A 264 6.04 -3.40 -31.62
CA ALA A 264 4.62 -3.03 -31.70
C ALA A 264 4.13 -2.11 -30.56
N ASN A 265 4.66 -2.26 -29.34
CA ASN A 265 4.32 -1.41 -28.20
C ASN A 265 5.42 -1.48 -27.11
N GLY A 266 5.25 -0.72 -26.02
CA GLY A 266 6.23 -0.71 -24.93
C GLY A 266 6.31 -2.02 -24.17
N PHE A 267 5.22 -2.80 -24.10
CA PHE A 267 5.25 -4.13 -23.51
C PHE A 267 6.20 -5.08 -24.26
N ALA A 268 6.17 -5.09 -25.59
CA ALA A 268 7.10 -5.88 -26.39
C ALA A 268 8.57 -5.49 -26.15
N ARG A 269 8.85 -4.21 -25.86
CA ARG A 269 10.20 -3.70 -25.57
C ARG A 269 10.70 -4.06 -24.18
N GLN A 270 9.85 -3.95 -23.16
CA GLN A 270 10.29 -3.92 -21.75
C GLN A 270 9.94 -5.18 -20.95
N LYS A 271 9.07 -6.07 -21.46
CA LYS A 271 8.66 -7.29 -20.73
C LYS A 271 9.83 -8.21 -20.35
N SER A 272 10.92 -8.20 -21.13
CA SER A 272 12.08 -9.07 -20.96
C SER A 272 13.13 -8.51 -19.99
N ILE A 273 12.91 -7.31 -19.45
CA ILE A 273 13.82 -6.69 -18.47
C ILE A 273 13.80 -7.50 -17.18
N LYS A 274 14.98 -7.86 -16.70
CA LYS A 274 15.14 -8.67 -15.48
C LYS A 274 14.98 -7.83 -14.23
N THR A 275 14.49 -8.45 -13.18
CA THR A 275 14.42 -7.90 -11.83
C THR A 275 15.81 -7.69 -11.22
N GLY A 276 15.91 -6.85 -10.20
CA GLY A 276 17.12 -6.65 -9.38
C GLY A 276 18.05 -5.55 -9.86
N ALA A 277 17.62 -4.71 -10.81
CA ALA A 277 18.40 -3.55 -11.27
C ALA A 277 18.61 -2.52 -10.16
N CYS A 278 17.65 -2.40 -9.24
CA CYS A 278 17.64 -1.42 -8.17
C CYS A 278 18.33 -1.89 -6.88
N LEU A 279 18.90 -3.11 -6.83
CA LEU A 279 19.51 -3.64 -5.61
C LEU A 279 20.58 -2.73 -4.99
N ALA A 280 21.37 -2.06 -5.83
CA ALA A 280 22.44 -1.15 -5.38
C ALA A 280 21.92 0.15 -4.76
N LEU A 281 20.62 0.47 -4.88
CA LEU A 281 20.03 1.65 -4.24
C LEU A 281 19.74 1.43 -2.76
N GLY A 282 19.67 0.17 -2.29
CA GLY A 282 19.27 -0.13 -0.91
C GLY A 282 17.87 0.44 -0.63
N TYR A 283 17.74 1.18 0.48
CA TYR A 283 16.49 1.81 0.92
C TYR A 283 16.23 3.17 0.24
N ASN A 284 17.11 3.59 -0.67
CA ASN A 284 16.97 4.87 -1.33
C ASN A 284 15.94 4.79 -2.46
N ASP A 285 15.01 5.75 -2.46
CA ASP A 285 14.15 6.00 -3.60
C ASP A 285 14.97 6.44 -4.81
N GLY A 286 14.58 5.98 -5.98
CA GLY A 286 15.23 6.41 -7.21
C GLY A 286 14.99 5.45 -8.36
N LYS A 287 15.96 5.46 -9.28
CA LYS A 287 15.89 4.67 -10.51
C LYS A 287 17.26 4.18 -10.94
N ALA A 288 17.28 3.07 -11.66
CA ALA A 288 18.47 2.43 -12.19
C ALA A 288 18.32 2.21 -13.70
N GLU A 289 19.37 2.54 -14.46
CA GLU A 289 19.40 2.32 -15.90
C GLU A 289 19.33 0.82 -16.23
N VAL A 290 18.50 0.49 -17.20
CA VAL A 290 18.35 -0.84 -17.81
C VAL A 290 18.25 -0.69 -19.32
N LYS A 291 18.36 -1.81 -20.03
CA LYS A 291 18.23 -1.86 -21.49
C LYS A 291 16.96 -2.58 -21.88
N ASP A 292 16.18 -1.97 -22.75
CA ASP A 292 15.04 -2.63 -23.39
C ASP A 292 15.50 -3.55 -24.54
N GLU A 293 14.55 -4.21 -25.20
CA GLU A 293 14.82 -5.11 -26.34
C GLU A 293 15.53 -4.42 -27.52
N ASP A 294 15.36 -3.10 -27.69
CA ASP A 294 16.04 -2.29 -28.71
C ASP A 294 17.42 -1.77 -28.25
N ASN A 295 17.92 -2.22 -27.09
CA ASN A 295 19.14 -1.74 -26.42
C ASN A 295 19.09 -0.23 -26.08
N TYR A 296 17.89 0.33 -25.95
CA TYR A 296 17.68 1.70 -25.52
C TYR A 296 17.76 1.80 -23.98
N THR A 297 18.31 2.90 -23.47
CA THR A 297 18.31 3.15 -22.01
C THR A 297 16.90 3.50 -21.56
N CYS A 298 16.34 2.67 -20.68
CA CYS A 298 15.17 3.00 -19.88
C CYS A 298 15.49 2.74 -18.40
N HIS A 299 14.52 2.92 -17.50
CA HIS A 299 14.78 2.84 -16.07
C HIS A 299 13.84 1.92 -15.31
N SER A 300 14.41 1.03 -14.49
CA SER A 300 13.71 0.44 -13.36
C SER A 300 13.68 1.42 -12.20
N VAL A 301 12.65 1.38 -11.37
CA VAL A 301 12.45 2.28 -10.23
C VAL A 301 12.42 1.52 -8.92
N ASN A 302 12.92 2.13 -7.85
CA ASN A 302 12.84 1.63 -6.48
C ASN A 302 11.99 2.58 -5.66
N VAL A 303 10.86 2.10 -5.13
CA VAL A 303 10.00 2.86 -4.22
C VAL A 303 10.15 2.25 -2.83
N GLY A 304 10.86 2.93 -1.94
CA GLY A 304 11.34 2.42 -0.66
C GLY A 304 12.31 1.25 -0.86
N VAL A 305 11.76 0.04 -0.99
CA VAL A 305 12.51 -1.20 -1.19
C VAL A 305 11.89 -2.10 -2.27
N TRP A 306 10.81 -1.64 -2.92
CA TRP A 306 10.08 -2.39 -3.92
C TRP A 306 10.46 -1.90 -5.31
N GLU A 307 10.96 -2.82 -6.13
CA GLU A 307 11.32 -2.55 -7.50
C GLU A 307 10.09 -2.63 -8.41
N ASN A 308 9.96 -1.63 -9.29
CA ASN A 308 8.93 -1.53 -10.31
C ASN A 308 7.53 -1.86 -9.76
N PRO A 309 6.98 -1.11 -8.78
CA PRO A 309 5.58 -1.31 -8.36
C PRO A 309 4.57 -0.80 -9.41
N TYR A 310 5.04 -0.10 -10.43
CA TYR A 310 4.29 0.30 -11.61
C TYR A 310 5.11 0.04 -12.88
N GLY A 311 4.45 0.05 -14.04
CA GLY A 311 5.06 -0.31 -15.31
C GLY A 311 5.37 -1.81 -15.43
N GLN A 312 5.93 -2.20 -16.58
CA GLN A 312 6.33 -3.55 -16.97
C GLN A 312 5.17 -4.54 -17.15
N TYR A 313 4.45 -4.83 -16.07
CA TYR A 313 3.28 -5.71 -16.04
C TYR A 313 2.23 -5.08 -15.14
N TRP A 314 0.96 -5.28 -15.47
CA TRP A 314 -0.12 -5.16 -14.49
C TRP A 314 0.10 -6.20 -13.37
N GLU A 315 -0.24 -5.85 -12.13
CA GLU A 315 -0.22 -6.78 -11.00
C GLU A 315 -1.64 -7.11 -10.55
N MET A 316 -2.01 -8.39 -10.53
CA MET A 316 -3.31 -8.85 -10.03
C MET A 316 -3.46 -8.64 -8.52
N ASP A 317 -4.61 -8.15 -8.09
CA ASP A 317 -4.92 -7.92 -6.67
C ASP A 317 -5.39 -9.18 -5.96
N GLY A 318 -4.66 -9.64 -4.93
CA GLY A 318 -5.06 -10.77 -4.10
C GLY A 318 -6.12 -10.49 -3.02
N HIS A 319 -6.52 -9.24 -2.85
CA HIS A 319 -7.25 -8.73 -1.69
C HIS A 319 -8.53 -7.97 -2.05
N LEU A 320 -8.89 -7.89 -3.33
CA LEU A 320 -10.19 -7.39 -3.73
C LEU A 320 -10.70 -7.93 -5.07
N CYS A 321 -12.03 -7.91 -5.23
CA CYS A 321 -12.69 -8.20 -6.49
C CYS A 321 -14.03 -7.47 -6.60
N SER A 322 -14.58 -7.43 -7.81
CA SER A 322 -15.93 -6.93 -8.03
C SER A 322 -16.95 -8.03 -8.27
N VAL A 323 -18.11 -7.87 -7.65
CA VAL A 323 -19.29 -8.73 -7.82
C VAL A 323 -20.49 -7.84 -8.10
N GLY A 324 -20.90 -7.79 -9.36
CA GLY A 324 -21.93 -6.86 -9.81
C GLY A 324 -21.50 -5.40 -9.60
N THR A 325 -22.31 -4.63 -8.89
CA THR A 325 -22.07 -3.22 -8.56
C THR A 325 -21.21 -3.00 -7.33
N ASP A 326 -20.84 -4.07 -6.63
CA ASP A 326 -20.11 -3.99 -5.37
C ASP A 326 -18.64 -4.44 -5.55
N VAL A 327 -17.77 -3.92 -4.69
CA VAL A 327 -16.38 -4.36 -4.52
C VAL A 327 -16.25 -4.95 -3.13
N TYR A 328 -15.65 -6.13 -3.07
CA TYR A 328 -15.34 -6.85 -1.85
C TYR A 328 -13.83 -6.75 -1.62
N GLN A 329 -13.42 -6.29 -0.44
CA GLN A 329 -12.03 -6.16 -0.03
C GLN A 329 -11.79 -6.94 1.27
N TRP A 330 -10.68 -7.65 1.39
CA TRP A 330 -10.36 -8.49 2.56
C TRP A 330 -8.87 -8.49 2.86
N ASP A 331 -8.51 -8.71 4.13
CA ASP A 331 -7.10 -8.70 4.57
C ASP A 331 -6.51 -10.11 4.71
N GLU A 332 -7.34 -11.15 4.82
CA GLU A 332 -6.88 -12.52 5.06
C GLU A 332 -6.19 -13.14 3.83
N ASN A 333 -5.31 -14.12 4.05
CA ASN A 333 -4.71 -14.93 2.99
C ASN A 333 -5.73 -15.88 2.37
N PHE A 334 -6.62 -15.32 1.57
CA PHE A 334 -7.77 -15.99 0.98
C PHE A 334 -7.96 -15.51 -0.46
N LEU A 335 -8.39 -16.43 -1.33
CA LEU A 335 -8.86 -16.07 -2.66
C LEU A 335 -10.13 -16.88 -2.99
N PRO A 336 -11.19 -16.24 -3.53
CA PRO A 336 -12.35 -16.96 -4.05
C PRO A 336 -11.94 -18.02 -5.06
N THR A 337 -12.41 -19.26 -4.87
CA THR A 337 -12.20 -20.33 -5.83
C THR A 337 -13.18 -20.19 -7.00
N GLY A 338 -12.66 -20.10 -8.21
CA GLY A 338 -13.50 -19.87 -9.40
C GLY A 338 -14.03 -18.45 -9.46
N THR A 339 -15.11 -18.21 -10.21
CA THR A 339 -15.69 -16.87 -10.38
C THR A 339 -16.29 -16.35 -9.06
N PRO A 340 -15.88 -15.17 -8.56
CA PRO A 340 -16.39 -14.61 -7.31
C PRO A 340 -17.89 -14.33 -7.37
N THR A 341 -18.56 -14.64 -6.27
CA THR A 341 -19.98 -14.33 -6.03
C THR A 341 -20.12 -13.76 -4.61
N VAL A 342 -21.31 -13.26 -4.25
CA VAL A 342 -21.58 -12.78 -2.89
C VAL A 342 -21.32 -13.88 -1.85
N ASP A 343 -21.70 -15.13 -2.17
CA ASP A 343 -21.53 -16.28 -1.27
C ASP A 343 -20.06 -16.64 -1.03
N SER A 344 -19.16 -16.27 -1.96
CA SER A 344 -17.71 -16.46 -1.79
C SER A 344 -17.15 -15.76 -0.55
N PHE A 345 -17.86 -14.75 -0.03
CA PHE A 345 -17.42 -13.92 1.09
C PHE A 345 -18.25 -14.12 2.37
N ALA A 346 -19.20 -15.06 2.40
CA ALA A 346 -20.09 -15.26 3.54
C ALA A 346 -19.35 -15.62 4.85
N ALA A 347 -18.19 -16.26 4.76
CA ALA A 347 -17.36 -16.66 5.89
C ALA A 347 -16.05 -15.86 6.02
N VAL A 348 -15.86 -14.82 5.20
CA VAL A 348 -14.63 -14.02 5.16
C VAL A 348 -14.94 -12.63 5.67
N LYS A 349 -14.12 -12.12 6.60
CA LYS A 349 -14.26 -10.72 7.02
C LYS A 349 -13.86 -9.82 5.84
N HIS A 350 -14.78 -8.97 5.42
CA HIS A 350 -14.58 -8.10 4.26
C HIS A 350 -15.23 -6.74 4.44
N ASN A 351 -14.68 -5.75 3.73
CA ASN A 351 -15.34 -4.48 3.47
C ASN A 351 -16.11 -4.59 2.14
N LYS A 352 -17.27 -3.94 2.09
CA LYS A 352 -18.09 -3.87 0.88
C LYS A 352 -18.27 -2.42 0.46
N LEU A 353 -17.82 -2.08 -0.74
CA LEU A 353 -17.95 -0.76 -1.34
C LEU A 353 -18.85 -0.83 -2.57
N THR A 354 -19.52 0.27 -2.89
CA THR A 354 -20.22 0.41 -4.16
C THR A 354 -19.26 0.95 -5.22
N ARG A 355 -19.26 0.37 -6.41
CA ARG A 355 -18.40 0.79 -7.53
C ARG A 355 -18.80 2.19 -8.02
N LEU A 356 -17.85 2.90 -8.61
CA LEU A 356 -18.15 4.06 -9.43
C LEU A 356 -19.16 3.68 -10.53
N ALA A 357 -20.23 4.46 -10.66
CA ALA A 357 -21.31 4.12 -11.60
C ALA A 357 -20.94 4.29 -13.09
N ALA A 358 -19.96 5.15 -13.40
CA ALA A 358 -19.62 5.51 -14.78
C ALA A 358 -18.48 4.66 -15.34
N GLU A 359 -18.77 3.85 -16.37
CA GLU A 359 -17.79 3.08 -17.16
C GLU A 359 -16.78 3.96 -17.91
N GLY A 360 -15.58 3.42 -18.07
CA GLY A 360 -14.52 4.02 -18.90
C GLY A 360 -13.30 4.53 -18.13
N TYR A 361 -12.49 5.34 -18.82
CA TYR A 361 -11.35 6.04 -18.23
C TYR A 361 -11.84 7.19 -17.37
N SER A 362 -11.28 7.29 -16.18
CA SER A 362 -11.50 8.43 -15.32
C SER A 362 -10.31 8.68 -14.43
N ASP A 363 -10.12 9.95 -14.11
CA ASP A 363 -9.30 10.33 -12.98
C ASP A 363 -10.24 10.28 -11.75
N ALA A 364 -9.91 9.41 -10.81
CA ALA A 364 -10.83 9.00 -9.76
C ALA A 364 -10.16 9.05 -8.39
N ASP A 365 -10.94 9.41 -7.37
CA ASP A 365 -10.43 9.55 -6.00
C ASP A 365 -10.37 8.19 -5.32
N ILE A 366 -9.37 8.01 -4.45
CA ILE A 366 -9.40 6.92 -3.47
C ILE A 366 -10.64 7.09 -2.57
N THR A 367 -11.27 5.99 -2.19
CA THR A 367 -12.42 6.02 -1.28
C THR A 367 -11.95 6.18 0.17
N LEU A 368 -12.51 7.16 0.86
CA LEU A 368 -12.22 7.46 2.27
C LEU A 368 -13.49 7.26 3.09
N ILE A 369 -13.49 6.24 3.97
CA ILE A 369 -14.57 5.99 4.92
C ILE A 369 -14.16 6.62 6.25
N THR A 370 -14.80 7.72 6.60
CA THR A 370 -14.47 8.51 7.81
C THR A 370 -15.36 8.16 9.01
N THR A 371 -16.38 7.32 8.82
CA THR A 371 -17.33 6.93 9.87
C THR A 371 -16.61 6.27 11.04
N GLN A 372 -16.74 6.86 12.23
CA GLN A 372 -16.11 6.36 13.46
C GLN A 372 -16.43 4.88 13.70
N GLY A 373 -15.40 4.07 13.99
CA GLY A 373 -15.53 2.63 14.21
C GLY A 373 -15.65 1.77 12.94
N ALA A 374 -15.75 2.40 11.76
CA ALA A 374 -15.75 1.73 10.45
C ALA A 374 -14.77 2.40 9.47
N GLN A 375 -13.77 3.11 10.00
CA GLN A 375 -12.86 3.89 9.18
C GLN A 375 -11.99 2.99 8.30
N HIS A 376 -11.79 3.44 7.06
CA HIS A 376 -11.00 2.72 6.08
C HIS A 376 -10.60 3.65 4.94
N MET A 377 -9.44 3.41 4.36
CA MET A 377 -9.04 3.99 3.08
C MET A 377 -9.01 2.86 2.07
N SER A 378 -9.53 3.14 0.87
CA SER A 378 -9.56 2.19 -0.20
C SER A 378 -9.10 2.79 -1.51
N TYR A 379 -8.23 2.08 -2.20
CA TYR A 379 -7.79 2.45 -3.54
C TYR A 379 -8.88 2.30 -4.61
N VAL A 380 -10.01 1.70 -4.26
CA VAL A 380 -11.18 1.58 -5.14
C VAL A 380 -11.87 2.93 -5.24
N PRO A 381 -11.94 3.55 -6.42
CA PRO A 381 -12.69 4.79 -6.55
C PRO A 381 -14.21 4.57 -6.55
N THR A 382 -14.89 5.39 -5.75
CA THR A 382 -16.36 5.49 -5.69
C THR A 382 -16.88 6.76 -6.39
N ALA A 383 -16.01 7.74 -6.66
CA ALA A 383 -16.34 9.00 -7.31
C ALA A 383 -15.21 9.43 -8.28
N LYS A 384 -15.57 10.22 -9.30
CA LYS A 384 -14.57 10.98 -10.08
C LYS A 384 -13.98 12.05 -9.20
N HIS A 385 -12.68 12.29 -9.30
CA HIS A 385 -12.07 13.30 -8.45
C HIS A 385 -12.38 14.72 -8.91
N THR A 386 -12.27 15.67 -7.98
CA THR A 386 -12.22 17.11 -8.28
C THR A 386 -11.16 17.79 -7.43
N GLY A 387 -10.15 18.40 -8.07
CA GLY A 387 -9.21 19.31 -7.39
C GLY A 387 -7.85 18.73 -6.99
N ILE A 388 -7.69 17.41 -6.91
CA ILE A 388 -6.38 16.74 -6.76
C ILE A 388 -6.04 15.94 -8.03
N THR A 389 -4.81 15.43 -8.15
CA THR A 389 -4.46 14.47 -9.21
C THR A 389 -3.35 13.54 -8.72
N TYR A 390 -3.40 12.29 -9.17
CA TYR A 390 -2.32 11.31 -8.97
C TYR A 390 -1.45 11.13 -10.22
N GLY A 391 -1.76 11.79 -11.34
CA GLY A 391 -1.02 11.64 -12.60
C GLY A 391 -1.25 10.32 -13.36
N ASP A 392 -2.01 9.40 -12.77
CA ASP A 392 -2.26 8.06 -13.28
C ASP A 392 -3.75 7.85 -13.59
N HIS A 393 -4.13 6.75 -14.25
CA HIS A 393 -5.52 6.52 -14.66
C HIS A 393 -6.18 5.28 -14.06
N TYR A 394 -7.49 5.42 -13.86
CA TYR A 394 -8.38 4.33 -13.52
C TYR A 394 -9.25 3.93 -14.71
N TRP A 395 -9.37 2.62 -14.96
CA TRP A 395 -10.31 2.05 -15.93
C TRP A 395 -11.33 1.12 -15.28
N TYR A 396 -12.60 1.34 -15.58
CA TYR A 396 -13.72 0.57 -15.04
C TYR A 396 -14.64 -0.01 -16.11
N ASN A 397 -15.09 -1.25 -15.86
CA ASN A 397 -16.16 -1.91 -16.61
C ASN A 397 -17.09 -2.64 -15.62
N ALA A 398 -18.41 -2.46 -15.75
CA ALA A 398 -19.39 -3.04 -14.83
C ALA A 398 -19.41 -4.57 -14.83
N SER A 399 -19.04 -5.20 -15.96
CA SER A 399 -18.93 -6.66 -16.07
C SER A 399 -17.61 -7.23 -15.54
N GLY A 400 -16.61 -6.37 -15.30
CA GLY A 400 -15.31 -6.80 -14.79
C GLY A 400 -15.34 -7.14 -13.30
N GLN A 401 -14.47 -8.08 -12.92
CA GLN A 401 -14.36 -8.66 -11.59
C GLN A 401 -12.95 -8.60 -11.04
N LEU A 402 -11.96 -8.84 -11.91
CA LEU A 402 -10.55 -8.83 -11.57
C LEU A 402 -10.04 -7.41 -11.50
N TRP A 403 -9.32 -7.10 -10.42
CA TRP A 403 -8.59 -5.86 -10.28
C TRP A 403 -7.11 -6.06 -10.50
N ILE A 404 -6.51 -5.07 -11.16
CA ILE A 404 -5.08 -5.02 -11.45
C ILE A 404 -4.52 -3.62 -11.13
N GLY A 405 -3.23 -3.54 -10.83
CA GLY A 405 -2.53 -2.31 -10.44
C GLY A 405 -1.23 -2.02 -11.18
N GLY A 406 -0.84 -0.76 -11.22
CA GLY A 406 0.48 -0.29 -11.64
C GLY A 406 0.65 0.02 -13.13
N GLY A 407 -0.14 -0.61 -14.00
CA GLY A 407 -0.05 -0.48 -15.45
C GLY A 407 1.16 -1.24 -16.07
N PRO A 408 1.01 -1.88 -17.22
CA PRO A 408 2.04 -2.54 -18.00
C PRO A 408 2.67 -1.54 -18.96
N SER A 409 3.82 -1.89 -19.53
CA SER A 409 4.53 -0.98 -20.44
C SER A 409 3.78 -0.63 -21.74
N SER A 410 2.60 -1.20 -22.01
CA SER A 410 1.76 -0.77 -23.14
C SER A 410 0.98 0.50 -22.85
N ASP A 411 0.80 0.85 -21.57
CA ASP A 411 -0.15 1.87 -21.15
C ASP A 411 0.52 3.25 -21.07
N GLY A 412 1.85 3.32 -21.11
CA GLY A 412 2.60 4.57 -21.10
C GLY A 412 2.33 5.37 -19.83
N ALA A 413 2.19 6.69 -19.98
CA ALA A 413 1.95 7.61 -18.87
C ALA A 413 0.70 7.29 -18.02
N TYR A 414 -0.16 6.37 -18.46
CA TYR A 414 -1.28 5.87 -17.66
C TYR A 414 -0.90 4.89 -16.55
N CYS A 415 0.35 4.42 -16.52
CA CYS A 415 0.92 3.65 -15.42
C CYS A 415 1.07 4.51 -14.16
N GLY A 416 1.48 3.90 -13.04
CA GLY A 416 1.84 4.59 -11.80
C GLY A 416 1.22 3.96 -10.56
N LEU A 417 1.49 4.50 -9.37
CA LEU A 417 0.99 3.93 -8.11
C LEU A 417 -0.52 4.04 -7.98
N ALA A 418 -1.13 5.04 -8.63
CA ALA A 418 -2.57 5.28 -8.70
C ALA A 418 -3.26 4.67 -9.93
N SER A 419 -2.52 3.96 -10.77
CA SER A 419 -3.06 3.23 -11.91
C SER A 419 -3.79 1.93 -11.51
N ALA A 420 -5.06 1.82 -11.89
CA ALA A 420 -5.86 0.61 -11.67
C ALA A 420 -6.80 0.29 -12.83
N SER A 421 -7.13 -0.99 -12.96
CA SER A 421 -8.20 -1.44 -13.85
C SER A 421 -9.03 -2.53 -13.19
N SER A 422 -10.34 -2.45 -13.36
CA SER A 422 -11.31 -3.48 -12.94
C SER A 422 -12.11 -4.02 -14.13
N GLY A 423 -11.49 -4.00 -15.32
CA GLY A 423 -12.16 -4.25 -16.60
C GLY A 423 -12.33 -5.71 -17.01
N TYR A 424 -11.75 -6.66 -16.27
CA TYR A 424 -11.53 -8.03 -16.75
C TYR A 424 -12.29 -9.08 -15.94
N ALA A 425 -12.63 -10.20 -16.60
CA ALA A 425 -13.20 -11.37 -15.91
C ALA A 425 -12.17 -11.99 -14.95
N TRP A 426 -12.63 -12.68 -13.91
CA TRP A 426 -11.75 -13.34 -12.93
C TRP A 426 -10.82 -14.41 -13.54
N SER A 427 -11.25 -15.04 -14.64
CA SER A 427 -10.48 -16.05 -15.37
C SER A 427 -9.51 -15.45 -16.40
N TYR A 428 -9.45 -14.12 -16.54
CA TYR A 428 -8.65 -13.47 -17.57
C TYR A 428 -7.16 -13.73 -17.35
N ALA A 429 -6.47 -14.07 -18.43
CA ALA A 429 -5.04 -14.34 -18.45
C ALA A 429 -4.45 -13.74 -19.72
N THR A 430 -3.39 -12.95 -19.57
CA THR A 430 -2.64 -12.42 -20.70
C THR A 430 -1.20 -12.17 -20.29
N ALA A 431 -0.29 -12.14 -21.26
CA ALA A 431 1.14 -11.99 -21.03
C ALA A 431 1.49 -10.72 -20.24
N SER A 432 0.69 -9.66 -20.35
CA SER A 432 0.91 -8.39 -19.63
C SER A 432 0.40 -8.37 -18.19
N LEU A 433 -0.19 -9.46 -17.68
CA LEU A 433 -0.57 -9.58 -16.27
C LEU A 433 0.41 -10.48 -15.53
N SER A 434 0.89 -9.98 -14.41
CA SER A 434 1.69 -10.67 -13.41
C SER A 434 1.02 -10.52 -12.04
N ALA A 435 1.73 -10.87 -10.98
CA ALA A 435 1.35 -10.66 -9.60
C ALA A 435 2.60 -10.45 -8.75
N ARG A 436 2.41 -10.23 -7.45
CA ARG A 436 3.48 -10.11 -6.47
C ARG A 436 3.15 -10.95 -5.25
N LEU A 437 4.19 -11.58 -4.71
CA LEU A 437 4.08 -12.50 -3.59
C LEU A 437 3.91 -11.71 -2.28
N ASP A 438 3.10 -12.19 -1.36
CA ASP A 438 3.06 -11.69 0.03
C ASP A 438 3.19 -12.84 1.03
N PHE A 439 3.38 -12.51 2.31
CA PHE A 439 3.54 -13.49 3.39
C PHE A 439 2.68 -13.12 4.60
N HIS A 440 1.89 -14.08 5.07
CA HIS A 440 0.90 -13.91 6.14
C HIS A 440 1.20 -14.67 7.42
N GLY A 441 2.25 -15.50 7.40
CA GLY A 441 2.69 -16.30 8.55
C GLY A 441 3.42 -15.48 9.60
N ASP A 442 3.81 -16.15 10.68
CA ASP A 442 4.67 -15.55 11.71
C ASP A 442 6.06 -15.30 11.15
N ILE A 443 6.62 -14.12 11.45
CA ILE A 443 7.98 -13.74 11.03
C ILE A 443 8.93 -13.76 12.22
N LYS A 444 10.17 -14.21 11.98
CA LYS A 444 11.21 -14.27 13.00
C LYS A 444 12.56 -13.85 12.43
N GLU A 445 13.11 -12.78 12.99
CA GLU A 445 14.45 -12.32 12.63
C GLU A 445 15.53 -13.29 13.14
N VAL A 446 16.49 -13.60 12.27
CA VAL A 446 17.66 -14.44 12.54
C VAL A 446 18.91 -13.81 11.92
N THR A 447 20.09 -14.25 12.35
CA THR A 447 21.36 -13.83 11.74
C THR A 447 21.49 -14.39 10.32
N SER A 448 22.33 -13.78 9.49
CA SER A 448 22.62 -14.32 8.15
C SER A 448 23.16 -15.75 8.19
N ALA A 449 24.00 -16.06 9.18
CA ALA A 449 24.54 -17.40 9.40
C ALA A 449 23.44 -18.44 9.67
N GLU A 450 22.47 -18.10 10.52
CA GLU A 450 21.35 -18.97 10.83
C GLU A 450 20.39 -19.09 9.64
N LEU A 451 20.13 -18.00 8.93
CA LEU A 451 19.30 -18.03 7.72
C LEU A 451 19.87 -19.00 6.67
N LYS A 452 21.19 -18.95 6.40
CA LYS A 452 21.85 -19.88 5.47
C LYS A 452 21.67 -21.34 5.90
N ARG A 453 21.73 -21.64 7.20
CA ARG A 453 21.50 -22.99 7.74
C ARG A 453 20.07 -23.46 7.44
N LEU A 454 19.08 -22.60 7.66
CA LEU A 454 17.67 -22.88 7.40
C LEU A 454 17.34 -23.00 5.90
N LEU A 455 18.04 -22.28 5.03
CA LEU A 455 17.86 -22.35 3.58
C LEU A 455 18.48 -23.62 2.94
N ALA A 456 19.36 -24.30 3.67
CA ALA A 456 20.03 -25.52 3.23
C ALA A 456 19.29 -26.81 3.64
N SER A 457 18.38 -26.74 4.61
CA SER A 457 17.45 -27.82 4.97
C SER A 457 16.26 -27.87 4.03
#